data_AF-A0AAE4L2L3-F1
#
_entry.id   AF-A0AAE4L2L3-F1
#
_cell.length_a   1.000
_cell.length_b   1.000
_cell.length_c   1.000
_cell.angle_alpha   90.00
_cell.angle_beta   90.00
_cell.angle_gamma   90.00
#
_symmetry.space_group_name_H-M   'P 1'
#
loop_
_entity.id
_entity.type
_entity.pdbx_description
1 polymer ?
#
loop_
_entity_poly.entity_id
_entity_poly.type
_entity_poly.pdbx_seq_one_letter_code
_entity_poly.pdbx_strand_id
1 'polypeptide(L)'
;MDYSEKTIELAQMIAENCTSCKRCMRDCLFLQQYCQDPQKLFQQFLTEGLEPIVPYSCMLCGRCTVVCPLQLKLDEAFQAMRQDLIKDGLPLKQLKGVEMHQKLSTSKLFSAVNRGK
;
A
#
# COMPACT_ATOMS: atom_id res chain seq x y z
N MET A 1 13.72 -3.88 -7.43
CA MET A 1 12.53 -3.01 -7.57
C MET A 1 13.01 -1.62 -7.22
N ASP A 2 12.93 -0.69 -8.16
CA ASP A 2 13.36 0.69 -7.91
C ASP A 2 12.18 1.45 -7.30
N TYR A 3 12.24 1.65 -5.99
CA TYR A 3 11.30 2.51 -5.29
C TYR A 3 11.70 3.98 -5.45
N SER A 4 10.72 4.87 -5.50
CA SER A 4 10.96 6.31 -5.57
C SER A 4 11.64 6.84 -4.30
N GLU A 5 12.36 7.95 -4.42
CA GLU A 5 12.98 8.66 -3.29
C GLU A 5 11.98 8.90 -2.16
N LYS A 6 10.78 9.37 -2.50
CA LYS A 6 9.66 9.55 -1.55
C LYS A 6 9.35 8.27 -0.75
N THR A 7 9.28 7.12 -1.41
CA THR A 7 8.99 5.85 -0.74
C THR A 7 10.10 5.47 0.24
N ILE A 8 11.36 5.66 -0.17
CA ILE A 8 12.52 5.38 0.67
C ILE A 8 12.58 6.30 1.88
N GLU A 9 12.38 7.61 1.70
CA GLU A 9 12.38 8.60 2.78
C GLU A 9 11.29 8.30 3.83
N LEU A 10 10.07 8.01 3.39
CA LEU A 10 8.96 7.64 4.29
C LEU A 10 9.29 6.38 5.08
N ALA A 11 9.88 5.38 4.42
CA ALA A 11 10.25 4.12 5.06
C ALA A 11 11.38 4.30 6.08
N GLN A 12 12.42 5.07 5.75
CA GLN A 12 13.52 5.41 6.67
C GLN A 12 13.01 6.15 7.90
N MET A 13 12.19 7.18 7.69
CA MET A 13 11.59 7.96 8.78
C MET A 13 10.82 7.05 9.75
N ILE A 14 10.07 6.07 9.25
CA ILE A 14 9.36 5.10 10.10
C ILE A 14 10.33 4.12 10.77
N ALA A 15 11.29 3.56 10.03
CA ALA A 15 12.24 2.58 10.56
C ALA A 15 13.13 3.15 11.68
N GLU A 16 13.50 4.42 11.59
CA GLU A 16 14.38 5.09 12.55
C GLU A 16 13.62 5.62 13.77
N ASN A 17 12.42 6.17 13.57
CA ASN A 17 11.70 6.88 14.64
C ASN A 17 10.62 6.02 15.33
N CYS A 18 10.17 4.91 14.73
CA CYS A 18 9.16 4.06 15.37
C CYS A 18 9.69 3.46 16.68
N THR A 19 8.98 3.70 17.76
CA THR A 19 9.33 3.21 19.11
C THR A 19 8.79 1.81 19.40
N SER A 20 8.29 1.10 18.40
CA SER A 20 7.75 -0.26 18.56
C SER A 20 6.63 -0.36 19.62
N CYS A 21 5.86 0.73 19.80
CA CYS A 21 4.80 0.81 20.81
C CYS A 21 3.51 0.04 20.44
N LYS A 22 3.37 -0.37 19.18
CA LYS A 22 2.28 -1.20 18.63
C LYS A 22 0.86 -0.64 18.76
N ARG A 23 0.68 0.65 19.11
CA ARG A 23 -0.65 1.29 19.20
C ARG A 23 -1.43 1.22 17.88
N CYS A 24 -0.75 1.45 16.76
CA CYS A 24 -1.35 1.36 15.42
C CYS A 24 -1.85 -0.04 15.06
N MET A 25 -1.33 -1.08 15.69
CA MET A 25 -1.70 -2.47 15.42
C MET A 25 -2.98 -2.91 16.14
N ARG A 26 -3.39 -2.23 17.23
CA ARG A 26 -4.50 -2.68 18.09
C ARG A 26 -5.80 -2.93 17.33
N ASP A 27 -6.14 -2.05 16.38
CA ASP A 27 -7.39 -2.13 15.62
C ASP A 27 -7.13 -2.11 14.10
N CYS A 28 -5.98 -2.66 13.68
CA CYS A 28 -5.61 -2.76 12.27
C CYS A 28 -5.35 -4.23 11.92
N LEU A 29 -6.36 -4.91 11.36
CA LEU A 29 -6.26 -6.32 10.95
C LEU A 29 -5.11 -6.57 9.97
N PHE A 30 -4.88 -5.63 9.04
CA PHE A 30 -3.74 -5.65 8.14
C PHE A 30 -2.40 -5.72 8.89
N LEU A 31 -2.14 -4.80 9.83
CA LEU A 31 -0.90 -4.81 10.59
C LEU A 31 -0.81 -6.06 11.47
N GLN A 32 -1.90 -6.51 12.10
CA GLN A 32 -1.88 -7.74 12.89
C GLN A 32 -1.51 -8.98 12.08
N GLN A 33 -1.93 -9.04 10.81
CA GLN A 33 -1.69 -10.19 9.94
C GLN A 33 -0.29 -10.17 9.29
N TYR A 34 0.18 -9.01 8.84
CA TYR A 34 1.39 -8.89 8.01
C TYR A 34 2.60 -8.29 8.72
N CYS A 35 2.44 -7.89 9.98
CA CYS A 35 3.45 -7.14 10.71
C CYS A 35 3.49 -7.62 12.17
N GLN A 36 4.65 -8.04 12.67
CA GLN A 36 4.81 -8.29 14.11
C GLN A 36 5.14 -7.00 14.88
N ASP A 37 5.83 -6.10 14.19
CA ASP A 37 6.26 -4.82 14.67
C ASP A 37 6.47 -3.85 13.50
N PRO A 38 5.92 -2.61 13.53
CA PRO A 38 6.03 -1.70 12.41
C PRO A 38 7.46 -1.26 12.14
N GLN A 39 8.29 -1.06 13.17
CA GLN A 39 9.69 -0.67 12.97
C GLN A 39 10.42 -1.75 12.17
N LYS A 40 10.27 -3.02 12.60
CA LYS A 40 10.89 -4.16 11.92
C LYS A 40 10.40 -4.36 10.50
N LEU A 41 9.11 -4.14 10.24
CA LEU A 41 8.55 -4.26 8.90
C LEU A 41 9.19 -3.25 7.93
N PHE A 42 9.35 -2.00 8.36
CA PHE A 42 9.97 -0.98 7.52
C PHE A 42 11.49 -1.13 7.42
N GLN A 43 12.15 -1.69 8.44
CA GLN A 43 13.56 -2.13 8.33
C GLN A 43 13.71 -3.25 7.29
N GLN A 44 12.87 -4.28 7.35
CA GLN A 44 12.85 -5.37 6.37
C GLN A 44 12.62 -4.84 4.95
N PHE A 45 11.67 -3.90 4.79
CA PHE A 45 11.44 -3.27 3.50
C PHE A 45 12.71 -2.62 2.92
N LEU A 46 13.49 -1.92 3.75
CA LEU A 46 14.71 -1.23 3.32
C LEU A 46 15.85 -2.20 2.97
N THR A 47 15.87 -3.40 3.53
CA THR A 47 16.95 -4.39 3.30
C THR A 47 16.61 -5.42 2.24
N GLU A 48 15.38 -5.92 2.24
CA GLU A 48 14.94 -7.08 1.45
C GLU A 48 13.74 -6.76 0.55
N GLY A 49 13.06 -5.64 0.79
CA GLY A 49 11.78 -5.33 0.18
C GLY A 49 10.61 -6.04 0.87
N LEU A 50 9.42 -5.91 0.27
CA LEU A 50 8.21 -6.58 0.73
C LEU A 50 7.50 -7.22 -0.46
N GLU A 51 6.85 -8.36 -0.21
CA GLU A 51 5.94 -8.96 -1.17
C GLU A 51 4.80 -7.97 -1.50
N PRO A 52 4.42 -7.79 -2.78
CA PRO A 52 3.42 -6.78 -3.17
C PRO A 52 2.08 -6.88 -2.44
N ILE A 53 1.69 -8.08 -2.00
CA ILE A 53 0.45 -8.27 -1.22
C ILE A 53 0.46 -7.48 0.10
N VAL A 54 1.63 -7.25 0.70
CA VAL A 54 1.75 -6.52 1.98
C VAL A 54 1.30 -5.07 1.83
N PRO A 55 1.96 -4.21 1.02
CA PRO A 55 1.51 -2.83 0.86
C PRO A 55 0.08 -2.75 0.31
N TYR A 56 -0.35 -3.69 -0.55
CA TYR A 56 -1.71 -3.72 -1.10
C TYR A 56 -2.80 -4.20 -0.12
N SER A 57 -2.43 -4.79 1.02
CA SER A 57 -3.39 -5.19 2.07
C SER A 57 -3.79 -4.06 3.03
N CYS A 58 -3.04 -2.95 3.04
CA CYS A 58 -3.43 -1.75 3.79
C CYS A 58 -4.78 -1.18 3.28
N MET A 59 -5.62 -0.61 4.14
CA MET A 59 -6.86 0.06 3.67
C MET A 59 -6.70 1.58 3.48
N LEU A 60 -5.49 2.11 3.70
CA LEU A 60 -5.18 3.54 3.64
C LEU A 60 -6.15 4.40 4.47
N CYS A 61 -6.56 3.90 5.65
CA CYS A 61 -7.57 4.56 6.48
C CYS A 61 -7.02 5.66 7.40
N GLY A 62 -5.70 5.88 7.44
CA GLY A 62 -5.05 6.93 8.26
C GLY A 62 -5.06 6.72 9.78
N ARG A 63 -5.75 5.69 10.29
CA ARG A 63 -5.85 5.47 11.75
C ARG A 63 -4.50 5.29 12.42
N CYS A 64 -3.55 4.63 11.75
CA CYS A 64 -2.20 4.40 12.26
C CYS A 64 -1.49 5.71 12.64
N THR A 65 -1.64 6.77 11.84
CA THR A 65 -1.09 8.10 12.11
C THR A 65 -1.76 8.76 13.30
N VAL A 66 -3.10 8.71 13.36
CA VAL A 66 -3.87 9.32 14.45
C VAL A 66 -3.49 8.76 15.82
N VAL A 67 -3.28 7.45 15.93
CA VAL A 67 -2.95 6.81 17.22
C VAL A 67 -1.45 6.76 17.51
N CYS A 68 -0.61 7.14 16.55
CA CYS A 68 0.84 7.17 16.72
C CYS A 68 1.24 8.41 17.53
N PRO A 69 1.96 8.26 18.66
CA PRO A 69 2.41 9.42 19.45
C PRO A 69 3.40 10.31 18.69
N LEU A 70 4.08 9.75 17.67
CA LEU A 70 5.03 10.45 16.80
C LEU A 70 4.43 10.82 15.45
N GLN A 71 3.13 10.58 15.24
CA GLN A 71 2.41 10.86 13.99
C GLN A 71 3.08 10.26 12.73
N LEU A 72 3.70 9.08 12.87
CA LEU A 72 4.30 8.36 11.75
C LEU A 72 3.23 7.97 10.72
N LYS A 73 3.53 8.15 9.44
CA LYS A 73 2.58 8.04 8.35
C LYS A 73 2.69 6.73 7.57
N LEU A 74 2.33 5.64 8.24
CA LEU A 74 2.43 4.29 7.67
C LEU A 74 1.56 4.12 6.42
N ASP A 75 0.36 4.68 6.42
CA ASP A 75 -0.55 4.66 5.29
C ASP A 75 0.00 5.40 4.06
N GLU A 76 0.59 6.59 4.24
CA GLU A 76 1.27 7.30 3.15
C GLU A 76 2.45 6.49 2.61
N ALA A 77 3.21 5.82 3.47
CA ALA A 77 4.31 4.96 3.05
C ALA A 77 3.81 3.74 2.24
N PHE A 78 2.76 3.06 2.69
CA PHE A 78 2.15 1.96 1.92
C PHE A 78 1.52 2.44 0.61
N GLN A 79 0.94 3.64 0.59
CA GLN A 79 0.43 4.25 -0.64
C GLN A 79 1.55 4.50 -1.65
N ALA A 80 2.68 5.06 -1.21
CA ALA A 80 3.83 5.32 -2.05
C ALA A 80 4.41 4.01 -2.63
N MET A 81 4.53 2.96 -1.80
CA MET A 81 4.91 1.63 -2.26
C MET A 81 3.98 1.09 -3.35
N ARG A 82 2.64 1.24 -3.20
CA ARG A 82 1.68 0.80 -4.24
C ARG A 82 1.89 1.52 -5.56
N GLN A 83 2.12 2.83 -5.50
CA GLN A 83 2.35 3.68 -6.66
C GLN A 83 3.64 3.33 -7.41
N ASP A 84 4.65 2.86 -6.69
CA ASP A 84 5.88 2.37 -7.31
C ASP A 84 5.68 0.96 -7.90
N LEU A 85 5.07 0.04 -7.15
CA LEU A 85 4.83 -1.35 -7.58
C LEU A 85 3.98 -1.47 -8.86
N ILE A 86 3.02 -0.57 -9.08
CA ILE A 86 2.15 -0.61 -10.27
C ILE A 86 2.89 -0.18 -11.56
N LYS A 87 4.04 0.51 -11.46
CA LYS A 87 4.82 0.95 -12.62
C LYS A 87 5.43 -0.22 -13.40
N ASP A 88 5.74 -1.31 -12.69
CA ASP A 88 6.30 -2.54 -13.27
C ASP A 88 5.22 -3.48 -13.82
N GLY A 89 3.95 -3.05 -13.82
CA GLY A 89 2.79 -3.82 -14.26
C GLY A 89 1.88 -4.24 -13.12
N LEU A 90 0.92 -5.13 -13.42
CA LEU A 90 -0.09 -5.56 -12.44
C LEU A 90 0.58 -6.28 -11.24
N PRO A 91 0.58 -5.68 -10.04
CA PRO A 91 1.42 -6.15 -8.93
C PRO A 91 0.84 -7.39 -8.25
N LEU A 92 -0.46 -7.65 -8.43
CA LEU A 92 -1.15 -8.80 -7.88
C LEU A 92 -1.83 -9.58 -9.00
N LYS A 93 -1.46 -10.85 -9.18
CA LYS A 93 -2.06 -11.74 -10.19
C LYS A 93 -3.58 -11.88 -10.01
N GLN A 94 -4.07 -11.75 -8.78
CA GLN A 94 -5.49 -11.82 -8.41
C GLN A 94 -6.31 -10.68 -9.02
N LEU A 95 -5.68 -9.55 -9.37
CA LEU A 95 -6.35 -8.40 -9.96
C LEU A 95 -6.60 -8.52 -11.47
N LYS A 96 -6.15 -9.60 -12.12
CA LYS A 96 -6.34 -9.79 -13.58
C LYS A 96 -7.81 -9.75 -14.00
N GLY A 97 -8.71 -10.30 -13.19
CA GLY A 97 -10.15 -10.24 -13.45
C GLY A 97 -10.69 -8.81 -13.41
N VAL A 98 -10.23 -8.01 -12.45
CA VAL A 98 -10.59 -6.59 -12.32
C VAL A 98 -10.04 -5.80 -13.51
N GLU A 99 -8.79 -6.05 -13.90
CA GLU A 99 -8.17 -5.41 -15.06
C GLU A 99 -8.96 -5.72 -16.35
N MET A 100 -9.34 -6.98 -16.56
CA MET A 100 -10.15 -7.38 -17.71
C MET A 100 -11.52 -6.71 -17.68
N HIS A 101 -12.18 -6.71 -16.52
CA HIS A 101 -13.46 -6.02 -16.34
C HIS A 101 -13.34 -4.52 -16.66
N GLN A 102 -12.33 -3.82 -16.15
CA GLN A 102 -12.11 -2.39 -16.44
C GLN A 102 -11.89 -2.11 -17.94
N LYS A 103 -11.12 -2.96 -18.63
CA LYS A 103 -10.90 -2.86 -20.08
C LYS A 103 -12.18 -3.12 -20.88
N LEU A 104 -12.97 -4.12 -20.50
CA LEU A 104 -14.19 -4.48 -21.20
C LEU A 104 -15.33 -3.50 -20.93
N SER A 105 -15.57 -3.12 -19.67
CA SER A 105 -16.69 -2.27 -19.27
C SER A 105 -16.62 -0.84 -19.83
N THR A 106 -15.44 -0.40 -20.26
CA THR A 106 -15.24 0.90 -20.96
C THR A 106 -15.17 0.77 -22.48
N SER A 107 -15.21 -0.46 -23.02
CA SER A 107 -15.18 -0.70 -24.46
C SER A 107 -16.52 -0.39 -25.12
N LYS A 108 -16.51 0.02 -26.39
CA LYS A 108 -17.73 0.33 -27.15
C LYS A 108 -18.69 -0.86 -27.29
N LEU A 109 -18.18 -2.09 -27.24
CA LEU A 109 -18.97 -3.30 -27.38
C LEU A 109 -19.81 -3.59 -26.13
N PHE A 110 -19.31 -3.23 -24.95
CA PHE A 110 -19.95 -3.50 -23.67
C PHE A 110 -20.43 -2.23 -22.94
N SER A 111 -20.29 -1.05 -23.55
CA SER A 111 -20.84 0.21 -23.04
C SER A 111 -21.95 0.72 -23.95
N ALA A 112 -23.18 0.76 -23.43
CA ALA A 112 -24.31 1.42 -24.09
C ALA A 112 -24.19 2.93 -23.87
N VAL A 113 -23.21 3.57 -24.50
CA VAL A 113 -23.18 5.04 -24.54
C VAL A 113 -24.29 5.47 -25.50
N ASN A 114 -25.45 5.85 -24.97
CA ASN A 114 -26.49 6.49 -25.75
C ASN A 114 -25.98 7.87 -26.19
N ARG A 115 -25.32 7.91 -27.35
CA ARG A 115 -24.99 9.15 -28.05
C ARG A 115 -26.28 9.67 -28.64
N GLY A 116 -27.11 10.30 -27.81
CA GLY A 116 -28.37 10.89 -28.24
C GLY A 116 -28.17 11.64 -29.57
N LYS A 117 -29.00 11.33 -30.55
CA LYS A 117 -29.10 12.10 -31.79
C LYS A 117 -29.89 13.37 -31.53
#